data_AF-A0A5J6XQ82-F1
#
_entry.id   AF-A0A5J6XQ82-F1
#
_cell.length_a   1.000
_cell.length_b   1.000
_cell.length_c   1.000
_cell.angle_alpha   90.00
_cell.angle_beta   90.00
_cell.angle_gamma   90.00
#
_symmetry.space_group_name_H-M   'P 1'
#
loop_
_entity.id
_entity.type
_entity.pdbx_description
1 polymer ?
#
loop_
_entity_poly.entity_id
_entity_poly.type
_entity_poly.pdbx_seq_one_letter_code
_entity_poly.pdbx_strand_id
1 'polypeptide(L)'
;MIRNINRKSNENGATLIELLAIIVILGIIASIAVLVIGDVIQKARKQAFVSNAYIMRNASTVYYKNKEFNKEPLVNPVTYNELVTSGFLDVIIDPDTGDKWGLDHTDSYVLFKDGKAVSICLIGMKRKLCGEKQGEDYLPLPLDQIREENVEDRES
;
A
#
# COMPACT_ATOMS: atom_id res chain seq x y z
N MET A 1 -65.13 31.44 -19.77
CA MET A 1 -64.47 31.10 -21.05
C MET A 1 -62.98 30.92 -20.77
N ILE A 2 -62.50 29.69 -20.62
CA ILE A 2 -61.10 29.39 -20.29
C ILE A 2 -60.46 28.76 -21.54
N ARG A 3 -59.40 29.41 -22.05
CA ARG A 3 -58.71 29.02 -23.29
C ARG A 3 -57.64 27.98 -22.92
N ASN A 4 -57.82 26.75 -23.41
CA ASN A 4 -56.91 25.64 -23.15
C ASN A 4 -55.70 25.73 -24.10
N ILE A 5 -54.49 25.89 -23.56
CA ILE A 5 -53.24 25.95 -24.35
C ILE A 5 -52.66 24.53 -24.41
N ASN A 6 -52.89 23.83 -25.52
CA ASN A 6 -52.18 22.57 -25.81
C ASN A 6 -50.71 22.87 -26.12
N ARG A 7 -49.82 22.61 -25.14
CA ARG A 7 -48.37 22.53 -25.38
C ARG A 7 -48.10 21.28 -26.22
N LYS A 8 -47.67 21.45 -27.48
CA LYS A 8 -46.99 20.38 -28.23
C LYS A 8 -45.62 20.18 -27.58
N SER A 9 -45.38 19.04 -26.96
CA SER A 9 -44.04 18.59 -26.58
C SER A 9 -43.26 18.29 -27.86
N ASN A 10 -42.20 19.05 -28.12
CA ASN A 10 -41.29 18.78 -29.21
C ASN A 10 -40.27 17.74 -28.73
N GLU A 11 -40.64 16.47 -28.79
CA GLU A 11 -39.74 15.34 -28.53
C GLU A 11 -38.92 15.08 -29.79
N ASN A 12 -37.89 15.90 -30.01
CA ASN A 12 -36.86 15.58 -31.00
C ASN A 12 -36.12 14.34 -30.50
N GLY A 13 -36.40 13.18 -31.10
CA GLY A 13 -35.66 11.95 -30.83
C GLY A 13 -34.21 12.08 -31.30
N ALA A 14 -33.26 11.69 -30.45
CA ALA A 14 -31.87 11.55 -30.84
C ALA A 14 -31.78 10.56 -32.02
N THR A 15 -30.99 10.91 -33.03
CA THR A 15 -30.78 10.03 -34.17
C THR A 15 -29.80 8.92 -33.79
N LEU A 16 -29.95 7.72 -34.36
CA LEU A 16 -29.05 6.59 -34.09
C LEU A 16 -27.57 6.94 -34.36
N ILE A 17 -27.31 7.84 -35.31
CA ILE A 17 -25.95 8.27 -35.67
C ILE A 17 -25.30 9.15 -34.57
N GLU A 18 -26.08 9.94 -33.84
CA GLU A 18 -25.60 10.78 -32.76
C GLU A 18 -25.17 9.92 -31.56
N LEU A 19 -25.97 8.90 -31.23
CA LEU A 19 -25.61 7.92 -30.21
C LEU A 19 -24.41 7.07 -30.64
N LEU A 20 -24.32 6.71 -31.93
CA LEU A 20 -23.18 5.97 -32.47
C LEU A 20 -21.88 6.76 -32.34
N ALA A 21 -21.88 8.05 -32.70
CA ALA A 21 -20.71 8.91 -32.57
C ALA A 21 -20.20 9.00 -31.12
N ILE A 22 -21.12 9.09 -30.15
CA ILE A 22 -20.77 9.14 -28.72
C ILE A 22 -20.11 7.83 -28.27
N ILE A 23 -20.67 6.67 -28.63
CA ILE A 23 -20.11 5.37 -28.24
C ILE A 23 -18.73 5.16 -28.86
N VAL A 24 -18.51 5.61 -30.10
CA VAL A 24 -17.18 5.55 -30.73
C VAL A 24 -16.17 6.39 -29.95
N ILE A 25 -16.53 7.63 -29.58
CA ILE A 25 -15.65 8.50 -28.78
C ILE A 25 -15.37 7.88 -27.41
N LEU A 26 -16.40 7.38 -26.72
CA LEU A 26 -16.25 6.71 -25.43
C LEU A 26 -15.37 5.44 -25.53
N GLY A 27 -15.49 4.69 -26.62
CA GLY A 27 -14.66 3.52 -26.88
C GLY A 27 -13.18 3.86 -27.00
N ILE A 28 -12.84 4.92 -27.74
CA ILE A 28 -11.46 5.41 -27.89
C ILE A 28 -10.90 5.86 -26.54
N ILE A 29 -11.66 6.64 -25.77
CA ILE A 29 -11.26 7.11 -24.44
C ILE A 29 -11.05 5.93 -23.48
N ALA A 30 -11.97 4.96 -23.48
CA ALA A 30 -11.90 3.79 -22.62
C ALA A 30 -10.65 2.93 -22.92
N SER A 31 -10.29 2.76 -24.20
CA SER A 31 -9.09 1.99 -24.58
C SER A 31 -7.79 2.61 -24.04
N ILE A 32 -7.65 3.95 -24.05
CA ILE A 32 -6.46 4.63 -23.51
C ILE A 32 -6.45 4.56 -21.97
N ALA A 33 -7.61 4.73 -21.34
CA ALA A 33 -7.74 4.73 -19.89
C ALA A 33 -7.25 3.42 -19.23
N VAL A 34 -7.50 2.27 -19.87
CA VAL A 34 -7.09 0.95 -19.34
C VAL A 34 -5.58 0.87 -19.08
N LEU A 35 -4.75 1.39 -20.00
CA LEU A 35 -3.29 1.33 -19.85
C LEU A 35 -2.80 2.24 -18.71
N VAL A 36 -3.36 3.45 -18.60
CA VAL A 36 -2.94 4.44 -17.59
C VAL A 36 -3.31 4.00 -16.16
N ILE A 37 -4.47 3.36 -15.98
CA ILE A 37 -4.94 2.92 -14.66
C ILE A 37 -4.00 1.88 -14.04
N GLY A 38 -3.36 1.03 -14.85
CA GLY A 38 -2.40 0.02 -14.38
C GLY A 38 -1.26 0.63 -13.59
N ASP A 39 -0.56 1.61 -14.17
CA ASP A 39 0.60 2.26 -13.54
C ASP A 39 0.22 3.03 -12.27
N VAL A 40 -0.94 3.70 -12.29
CA VAL A 40 -1.47 4.42 -11.12
C VAL A 40 -1.73 3.45 -9.96
N ILE A 41 -2.33 2.29 -10.22
CA ILE A 41 -2.56 1.27 -9.20
C ILE A 41 -1.23 0.72 -8.66
N GLN A 42 -0.26 0.43 -9.54
CA GLN A 42 1.05 -0.07 -9.11
C GLN A 42 1.76 0.93 -8.18
N LYS A 43 1.73 2.22 -8.53
CA LYS A 43 2.28 3.28 -7.69
C LYS A 43 1.56 3.39 -6.36
N ALA A 44 0.23 3.37 -6.34
CA ALA A 44 -0.56 3.42 -5.11
C ALA A 44 -0.24 2.23 -4.18
N ARG A 45 -0.03 1.03 -4.74
CA ARG A 45 0.37 -0.15 -3.97
C ARG A 45 1.78 -0.01 -3.38
N LYS A 46 2.76 0.46 -4.15
CA LYS A 46 4.11 0.77 -3.64
C LYS A 46 4.06 1.81 -2.52
N GLN A 47 3.27 2.86 -2.68
CA GLN A 47 3.08 3.90 -1.66
C GLN A 47 2.46 3.35 -0.37
N ALA A 48 1.43 2.52 -0.48
CA ALA A 48 0.83 1.85 0.67
C ALA A 48 1.85 0.94 1.38
N PHE A 49 2.69 0.23 0.62
CA PHE A 49 3.75 -0.60 1.18
C PHE A 49 4.81 0.22 1.94
N VAL A 50 5.25 1.34 1.37
CA VAL A 50 6.13 2.31 2.05
C VAL A 50 5.48 2.87 3.31
N SER A 51 4.19 3.18 3.27
CA SER A 51 3.43 3.63 4.45
C SER A 51 3.41 2.57 5.55
N ASN A 52 3.21 1.29 5.19
CA ASN A 52 3.28 0.18 6.15
C ASN A 52 4.66 0.08 6.81
N ALA A 53 5.74 0.35 6.08
CA ALA A 53 7.09 0.39 6.63
C ALA A 53 7.24 1.50 7.70
N TYR A 54 6.69 2.69 7.44
CA TYR A 54 6.68 3.77 8.44
C TYR A 54 5.84 3.45 9.66
N ILE A 55 4.66 2.85 9.46
CA ILE A 55 3.79 2.40 10.56
C ILE A 55 4.53 1.39 11.44
N MET A 56 5.15 0.37 10.83
CA MET A 56 5.94 -0.62 11.53
C MET A 56 7.11 0.01 12.28
N ARG A 57 7.89 0.89 11.65
CA ARG A 57 8.99 1.63 12.31
C ARG A 57 8.51 2.41 13.52
N ASN A 58 7.36 3.08 13.42
CA ASN A 58 6.79 3.86 14.51
C ASN A 58 6.34 2.95 15.65
N ALA A 59 5.63 1.86 15.33
CA ALA A 59 5.21 0.84 16.29
C ALA A 59 6.43 0.23 17.02
N SER A 60 7.48 -0.15 16.28
CA SER A 60 8.73 -0.65 16.86
C SER A 60 9.39 0.37 17.77
N THR A 61 9.36 1.65 17.41
CA THR A 61 9.98 2.69 18.24
C THR A 61 9.24 2.83 19.56
N VAL A 62 7.89 2.81 19.54
CA VAL A 62 7.07 2.86 20.75
C VAL A 62 7.29 1.60 21.60
N TYR A 63 7.30 0.42 20.98
CA TYR A 63 7.60 -0.85 21.66
C TYR A 63 8.97 -0.84 22.35
N TYR A 64 10.02 -0.45 21.62
CA TYR A 64 11.38 -0.41 22.14
C TYR A 64 11.50 0.56 23.32
N LYS A 65 10.90 1.75 23.20
CA LYS A 65 10.90 2.77 24.27
C LYS A 65 10.07 2.34 25.48
N ASN A 66 8.96 1.63 25.27
CA ASN A 66 8.17 1.07 26.36
C ASN A 66 9.00 0.05 27.17
N LYS A 67 9.70 -0.86 26.51
CA LYS A 67 10.61 -1.81 27.18
C LYS A 67 11.76 -1.12 27.90
N GLU A 68 12.38 -0.14 27.27
CA GLU A 68 13.45 0.67 27.87
C GLU A 68 12.97 1.36 29.16
N PHE A 69 11.79 1.99 29.11
CA PHE A 69 11.18 2.66 30.25
C PHE A 69 10.86 1.70 31.40
N ASN A 70 10.32 0.52 31.08
CA ASN A 70 9.97 -0.52 32.05
C ASN A 70 11.18 -1.35 32.53
N LYS A 71 12.40 -1.06 32.05
CA LYS A 71 13.63 -1.81 32.34
C LYS A 71 13.55 -3.29 31.97
N GLU A 72 12.79 -3.60 30.92
CA GLU A 72 12.71 -4.94 30.35
C GLU A 72 13.89 -5.22 29.41
N PRO A 73 14.22 -6.50 29.16
CA PRO A 73 15.22 -6.85 28.15
C PRO A 73 14.86 -6.27 26.78
N LEU A 74 15.75 -5.45 26.23
CA LEU A 74 15.60 -4.87 24.90
C LEU A 74 15.83 -5.97 23.85
N VAL A 75 14.95 -6.02 22.87
CA VAL A 75 15.02 -6.96 21.75
C VAL A 75 15.49 -6.21 20.51
N ASN A 76 16.43 -6.79 19.78
CA ASN A 76 16.97 -6.25 18.54
C ASN A 76 17.50 -7.42 17.69
N PRO A 77 16.93 -7.72 16.51
CA PRO A 77 15.85 -6.98 15.83
C PRO A 77 14.49 -7.03 16.54
N VAL A 78 13.66 -5.99 16.34
CA VAL A 78 12.24 -6.03 16.69
C VAL A 78 11.45 -6.55 15.49
N THR A 79 10.79 -7.68 15.63
CA THR A 79 10.10 -8.37 14.52
C THR A 79 8.63 -7.95 14.40
N TYR A 80 8.03 -8.13 13.22
CA TYR A 80 6.60 -7.87 13.01
C TYR A 80 5.70 -8.68 13.96
N ASN A 81 5.96 -9.98 14.09
CA ASN A 81 5.18 -10.88 14.95
C ASN A 81 5.16 -10.40 16.42
N GLU A 82 6.32 -9.96 16.93
CA GLU A 82 6.41 -9.41 18.29
C GLU A 82 5.54 -8.17 18.47
N LEU A 83 5.48 -7.28 17.49
CA LEU A 83 4.67 -6.06 17.55
C LEU A 83 3.18 -6.36 17.56
N VAL A 84 2.74 -7.31 16.73
CA VAL A 84 1.33 -7.72 16.67
C VAL A 84 0.93 -8.44 17.94
N THR A 85 1.73 -9.41 18.37
CA THR A 85 1.44 -10.19 19.58
C THR A 85 1.48 -9.33 20.85
N SER A 86 2.35 -8.30 20.89
CA SER A 86 2.43 -7.35 22.01
C SER A 86 1.38 -6.22 21.92
N GLY A 87 0.56 -6.16 20.86
CA GLY A 87 -0.50 -5.16 20.68
C GLY A 87 -0.03 -3.75 20.30
N PHE A 88 1.21 -3.60 19.79
CA PHE A 88 1.74 -2.30 19.33
C PHE A 88 1.47 -2.05 17.85
N LEU A 89 1.11 -3.09 17.10
CA LEU A 89 0.83 -3.01 15.66
C LEU A 89 -0.39 -3.89 15.34
N ASP A 90 -1.35 -3.32 14.61
CA ASP A 90 -2.43 -4.11 14.03
C ASP A 90 -1.93 -4.94 12.85
N VAL A 91 -2.63 -6.04 12.57
CA VAL A 91 -2.31 -6.89 11.42
C VAL A 91 -2.36 -6.07 10.14
N ILE A 92 -1.24 -6.05 9.42
CA ILE A 92 -1.12 -5.31 8.16
C ILE A 92 -1.91 -6.04 7.07
N ILE A 93 -2.60 -5.26 6.22
CA ILE A 93 -3.25 -5.75 5.01
C ILE A 93 -2.29 -5.50 3.83
N ASP A 94 -1.99 -6.55 3.07
CA ASP A 94 -1.12 -6.49 1.91
C ASP A 94 -1.76 -5.62 0.81
N PRO A 95 -1.09 -4.57 0.33
CA PRO A 95 -1.68 -3.68 -0.67
C PRO A 95 -1.84 -4.32 -2.05
N ASP A 96 -1.10 -5.39 -2.36
CA ASP A 96 -1.16 -6.06 -3.66
C ASP A 96 -2.24 -7.16 -3.70
N THR A 97 -2.43 -7.90 -2.61
CA THR A 97 -3.41 -9.00 -2.55
C THR A 97 -4.69 -8.66 -1.78
N GLY A 98 -4.64 -7.72 -0.84
CA GLY A 98 -5.74 -7.44 0.10
C GLY A 98 -5.83 -8.44 1.25
N ASP A 99 -4.92 -9.42 1.33
CA ASP A 99 -4.88 -10.40 2.40
C ASP A 99 -4.20 -9.82 3.64
N LYS A 100 -4.54 -10.38 4.81
CA LYS A 100 -3.88 -10.04 6.06
C LYS A 100 -2.56 -10.78 6.19
N TRP A 101 -1.51 -10.09 6.63
CA TRP A 101 -0.25 -10.74 6.96
C TRP A 101 -0.41 -11.67 8.16
N GLY A 102 0.07 -12.91 8.03
CA GLY A 102 0.03 -13.90 9.09
C GLY A 102 0.98 -13.58 10.25
N LEU A 103 0.76 -14.20 11.41
CA LEU A 103 1.65 -14.07 12.57
C LEU A 103 2.97 -14.83 12.37
N ASP A 104 3.02 -15.74 11.41
CA ASP A 104 4.23 -16.42 10.93
C ASP A 104 5.14 -15.50 10.09
N HIS A 105 4.74 -14.26 9.86
CA HIS A 105 5.52 -13.28 9.12
C HIS A 105 6.70 -12.73 9.95
N THR A 106 7.73 -13.55 10.16
CA THR A 106 8.94 -13.20 10.95
C THR A 106 10.00 -12.47 10.15
N ASP A 107 9.93 -12.53 8.82
CA ASP A 107 10.98 -12.00 7.93
C ASP A 107 11.03 -10.46 7.93
N SER A 108 9.99 -9.80 8.44
CA SER A 108 9.91 -8.35 8.57
C SER A 108 10.40 -7.91 9.95
N TYR A 109 11.37 -6.99 9.99
CA TYR A 109 11.98 -6.54 11.24
C TYR A 109 12.60 -5.13 11.17
N VAL A 110 12.82 -4.53 12.34
CA VAL A 110 13.46 -3.20 12.51
C VAL A 110 14.68 -3.33 13.41
N LEU A 111 15.81 -2.76 12.99
CA LEU A 111 17.02 -2.69 13.81
C LEU A 111 17.13 -1.36 14.54
N PHE A 112 17.56 -1.46 15.80
CA PHE A 112 17.85 -0.31 16.66
C PHE A 112 19.34 -0.17 16.92
N LYS A 113 19.80 1.07 17.01
CA LYS A 113 21.13 1.44 17.51
C LYS A 113 21.00 2.67 18.39
N ASP A 114 21.63 2.66 19.55
CA ASP A 114 21.61 3.78 20.51
C ASP A 114 20.17 4.28 20.82
N GLY A 115 19.23 3.33 20.93
CA GLY A 115 17.83 3.60 21.23
C GLY A 115 17.03 4.27 20.11
N LYS A 116 17.53 4.28 18.87
CA LYS A 116 16.84 4.79 17.67
C LYS A 116 16.75 3.71 16.61
N ALA A 117 15.63 3.64 15.89
CA ALA A 117 15.52 2.79 14.70
C ALA A 117 16.50 3.30 13.62
N VAL A 118 17.29 2.41 13.04
CA VAL A 118 18.32 2.74 12.03
C VAL A 118 17.99 2.13 10.67
N SER A 119 17.43 0.93 10.65
CA SER A 119 17.08 0.24 9.42
C SER A 119 15.83 -0.62 9.60
N ILE A 120 15.19 -0.92 8.49
CA ILE A 120 13.99 -1.74 8.40
C ILE A 120 14.14 -2.73 7.25
N CYS A 121 13.63 -3.94 7.45
CA CYS A 121 13.32 -4.85 6.37
C CYS A 121 11.82 -5.15 6.45
N LEU A 122 11.08 -4.78 5.42
CA LEU A 122 9.67 -5.10 5.28
C LEU A 122 9.47 -6.03 4.10
N ILE A 123 8.93 -7.20 4.34
CA ILE A 123 8.60 -8.19 3.32
C ILE A 123 7.09 -8.35 3.34
N GLY A 124 6.46 -8.33 2.17
CA GLY A 124 5.05 -8.64 1.99
C GLY A 124 4.88 -9.90 1.14
N MET A 125 3.70 -10.08 0.54
CA MET A 125 3.44 -11.26 -0.27
C MET A 125 4.08 -11.16 -1.66
N LYS A 126 3.95 -10.00 -2.32
CA LYS A 126 4.50 -9.77 -3.66
C LYS A 126 5.72 -8.85 -3.69
N ARG A 127 5.90 -8.02 -2.66
CA ARG A 127 6.93 -6.97 -2.61
C ARG A 127 7.81 -7.08 -1.39
N LYS A 128 8.99 -6.47 -1.48
CA LYS A 128 9.91 -6.25 -0.38
C LYS A 128 10.43 -4.81 -0.39
N LEU A 129 10.78 -4.33 0.79
CA LEU A 129 11.54 -3.12 1.06
C LEU A 129 12.67 -3.53 1.99
N CYS A 130 13.56 -4.34 1.42
CA CYS A 130 14.80 -4.84 2.00
C CYS A 130 15.85 -4.89 0.88
N GLY A 131 17.13 -4.87 1.22
CA GLY A 131 18.23 -5.08 0.29
C GLY A 131 18.34 -6.54 -0.16
N GLU A 132 19.52 -6.92 -0.64
CA GLU A 132 19.77 -8.27 -1.16
C GLU A 132 19.66 -9.35 -0.07
N LYS A 133 19.32 -10.57 -0.51
CA LYS A 133 19.27 -11.74 0.37
C LYS A 133 20.70 -12.17 0.73
N GLN A 134 20.99 -12.26 2.03
CA GLN A 134 22.26 -12.74 2.56
C GLN A 134 22.01 -13.98 3.43
N GLY A 135 22.11 -15.17 2.82
CA GLY A 135 21.74 -16.42 3.49
C GLY A 135 20.23 -16.59 3.51
N GLU A 136 19.64 -16.74 4.70
CA GLU A 136 18.18 -16.86 4.87
C GLU A 136 17.48 -15.50 5.04
N ASP A 137 18.22 -14.46 5.46
CA ASP A 137 17.67 -13.14 5.75
C ASP A 137 17.98 -12.12 4.65
N TYR A 138 17.17 -11.06 4.56
CA TYR A 138 17.45 -9.91 3.68
C TYR A 138 18.21 -8.83 4.45
N LEU A 139 19.15 -8.15 3.78
CA LEU A 139 19.84 -7.00 4.35
C LEU A 139 18.83 -5.87 4.61
N PRO A 140 18.77 -5.26 5.80
CA PRO A 140 17.80 -4.21 6.07
C PRO A 140 18.22 -2.89 5.43
N LEU A 141 17.25 -2.11 4.97
CA LEU A 141 17.47 -0.80 4.37
C LEU A 141 17.54 0.29 5.44
N PRO A 142 18.50 1.23 5.36
CA PRO A 142 18.52 2.43 6.17
C PRO A 142 17.20 3.23 6.08
N LEU A 143 16.80 3.92 7.16
CA LEU A 143 15.51 4.63 7.20
C LEU A 143 15.36 5.73 6.13
N ASP A 144 16.46 6.33 5.66
CA ASP A 144 16.48 7.33 4.60
C ASP A 144 16.15 6.75 3.21
N GLN A 145 16.26 5.42 3.08
CA GLN A 145 15.97 4.66 1.88
C GLN A 145 14.55 4.06 1.85
N ILE A 146 13.69 4.40 2.82
CA ILE A 146 12.26 4.00 2.80
C ILE A 146 11.53 4.87 1.77
N ARG A 147 11.55 4.45 0.50
CA ARG A 147 10.99 5.20 -0.64
C ARG A 147 10.43 4.25 -1.70
N GLU A 148 9.56 4.78 -2.55
CA GLU A 148 8.92 4.00 -3.63
C GLU A 148 9.93 3.36 -4.59
N GLU A 149 11.07 4.02 -4.84
CA GLU A 149 12.13 3.51 -5.73
C GLU A 149 12.79 2.22 -5.22
N ASN A 150 12.81 2.00 -3.91
CA ASN A 150 13.45 0.84 -3.29
C ASN A 150 12.45 -0.29 -2.99
N VAL A 151 11.19 -0.14 -3.41
CA VAL A 151 10.20 -1.22 -3.34
C VAL A 151 10.39 -2.12 -4.55
N GLU A 152 10.90 -3.31 -4.26
CA GLU A 152 11.19 -4.38 -5.21
C GLU A 152 10.15 -5.50 -5.13
N ASP A 153 10.10 -6.33 -6.16
CA ASP A 153 9.34 -7.58 -6.11
C ASP A 153 10.06 -8.57 -5.18
N ARG A 154 9.29 -9.36 -4.42
CA ARG A 154 9.85 -10.24 -3.37
C ARG A 154 10.86 -11.25 -3.92
N GLU A 155 10.63 -11.74 -5.13
CA GLU A 155 11.46 -12.77 -5.79
C GLU A 155 12.64 -12.19 -6.60
N SER A 156 12.73 -10.85 -6.68
CA SER A 156 13.79 -10.16 -7.43
C SER A 156 15.10 -10.01 -6.65
#